data_AF-A0A1V5WEK6-F1
#
_entry.id   AF-A0A1V5WEK6-F1
#
_cell.length_a   1.000
_cell.length_b   1.000
_cell.length_c   1.000
_cell.angle_alpha   90.00
_cell.angle_beta   90.00
_cell.angle_gamma   90.00
#
_symmetry.space_group_name_H-M   'P 1'
#
loop_
_entity.id
_entity.type
_entity.pdbx_description
1 polymer ?
#
loop_
_entity_poly.entity_id
_entity_poly.type
_entity_poly.pdbx_seq_one_letter_code
_entity_poly.pdbx_strand_id
1 'polypeptide(L)'
;MTWLVGLGTFLLLLKISYDVAVITATLLILGFTLVFDRNKLWAWIPALSVGIIFVLVIRDMYSSYNVFTLKIRGLMLFPMLAWALMLMFWYLVVEPYFHHDKWWRKWLTNAALFCAGLIVFEIIGYHVLGVRLGAGSTYPGWPVLDIFHAPWWMQVAYFFNGIAFIGVVAFVDNILRRRTRKS
;
A
#
# COMPACT_ATOMS: atom_id res chain seq x y z
N MET A 1 -14.90 14.60 6.65
CA MET A 1 -14.05 15.81 6.82
C MET A 1 -12.57 15.47 7.03
N THR A 2 -12.24 14.52 7.91
CA THR A 2 -10.83 14.11 8.22
C THR A 2 -10.04 13.61 7.00
N TRP A 3 -10.60 12.72 6.18
CA TRP A 3 -9.90 12.19 4.98
C TRP A 3 -9.60 13.25 3.92
N LEU A 4 -10.49 14.22 3.73
CA LEU A 4 -10.29 15.32 2.78
C LEU A 4 -9.18 16.27 3.23
N VAL A 5 -9.11 16.57 4.53
CA VAL A 5 -8.01 17.36 5.10
C VAL A 5 -6.69 16.60 4.95
N GLY A 6 -6.67 15.30 5.27
CA GLY A 6 -5.48 14.47 5.07
C GLY A 6 -5.00 14.44 3.62
N LEU A 7 -5.93 14.27 2.67
CA LEU A 7 -5.64 14.31 1.24
C LEU A 7 -5.11 15.68 0.80
N GLY A 8 -5.74 16.77 1.23
CA GLY A 8 -5.29 18.13 0.94
C GLY A 8 -3.86 18.38 1.44
N THR A 9 -3.57 18.00 2.68
CA THR A 9 -2.22 18.08 3.25
C THR A 9 -1.22 17.26 2.45
N PHE A 10 -1.56 16.02 2.07
CA PHE A 10 -0.69 15.17 1.25
C PHE A 10 -0.37 15.82 -0.11
N LEU A 11 -1.39 16.32 -0.81
CA LEU A 11 -1.22 16.97 -2.12
C LEU A 11 -0.39 18.25 -2.04
N LEU A 12 -0.53 19.04 -0.96
CA LEU A 12 0.31 20.21 -0.72
C LEU A 12 1.77 19.82 -0.47
N LEU A 13 2.00 18.78 0.34
CA LEU A 13 3.34 18.29 0.64
C LEU A 13 4.03 17.67 -0.58
N LEU A 14 3.30 17.04 -1.50
CA LEU A 14 3.87 16.53 -2.75
C LEU A 14 4.54 17.64 -3.59
N LYS A 15 4.06 18.89 -3.49
CA LYS A 15 4.69 20.04 -4.16
C LYS A 15 6.01 20.48 -3.52
N ILE A 16 6.25 20.08 -2.28
CA ILE A 16 7.42 20.47 -1.48
C ILE A 16 8.45 19.34 -1.47
N SER A 17 8.03 18.14 -1.06
CA SER A 17 8.88 16.95 -0.96
C SER A 17 8.04 15.68 -0.94
N TYR A 18 8.35 14.76 -1.87
CA TYR A 18 7.70 13.46 -1.97
C TYR A 18 7.94 12.61 -0.73
N ASP A 19 9.17 12.64 -0.20
CA ASP A 19 9.53 11.95 1.04
C ASP A 19 8.67 12.43 2.23
N VAL A 20 8.57 13.75 2.42
CA VAL A 20 7.77 14.35 3.52
C VAL A 20 6.29 14.03 3.34
N ALA A 21 5.77 14.05 2.12
CA ALA A 21 4.38 13.73 1.82
C ALA A 21 4.05 12.29 2.23
N VAL A 22 4.85 11.30 1.82
CA VAL A 22 4.62 9.89 2.14
C VAL A 22 4.77 9.62 3.63
N ILE A 23 5.80 10.16 4.29
CA ILE A 23 5.98 10.01 5.75
C ILE A 23 4.76 10.58 6.48
N THR A 24 4.33 11.78 6.11
CA THR A 24 3.19 12.45 6.74
C THR A 24 1.90 11.68 6.51
N ALA A 25 1.65 11.19 5.30
CA ALA A 25 0.50 10.34 5.01
C ALA A 25 0.49 9.09 5.90
N THR A 26 1.63 8.41 6.04
CA THR A 26 1.74 7.20 6.88
C THR A 26 1.46 7.52 8.35
N LEU A 27 2.02 8.62 8.86
CA LEU A 27 1.78 9.07 10.23
C LEU A 27 0.31 9.47 10.46
N LEU A 28 -0.34 10.10 9.48
CA LEU A 28 -1.75 10.46 9.57
C LEU A 28 -2.65 9.22 9.62
N ILE A 29 -2.40 8.20 8.78
CA ILE A 29 -3.18 6.95 8.83
C ILE A 29 -2.91 6.21 10.15
N LEU A 30 -1.67 6.18 10.63
CA LEU A 30 -1.33 5.55 11.90
C LEU A 30 -2.01 6.28 13.07
N GLY A 31 -1.93 7.61 13.10
CA GLY A 31 -2.61 8.45 14.08
C GLY A 31 -4.13 8.27 14.05
N PHE A 32 -4.72 8.21 12.85
CA PHE A 32 -6.13 7.89 12.68
C PHE A 32 -6.47 6.52 13.29
N THR A 33 -5.67 5.49 12.99
CA THR A 33 -5.88 4.14 13.55
C THR A 33 -5.79 4.14 15.08
N LEU A 34 -4.81 4.85 15.65
CA LEU A 34 -4.60 4.96 17.10
C LEU A 34 -5.76 5.67 17.82
N VAL A 35 -6.39 6.64 17.17
CA VAL A 35 -7.46 7.44 17.78
C VAL A 35 -8.83 6.79 17.57
N PHE A 36 -9.13 6.31 16.36
CA PHE A 36 -10.49 5.92 15.96
C PHE A 36 -10.69 4.40 15.80
N ASP A 37 -9.66 3.63 15.44
CA ASP A 37 -9.77 2.21 15.08
C ASP A 37 -8.70 1.35 15.78
N ARG A 38 -8.56 1.50 17.11
CA ARG A 38 -7.52 0.82 17.89
C ARG A 38 -7.53 -0.70 17.76
N ASN A 39 -8.71 -1.29 17.56
CA ASN A 39 -8.90 -2.71 17.32
C ASN A 39 -8.27 -3.21 16.01
N LYS A 40 -7.93 -2.30 15.08
CA LYS A 40 -7.27 -2.61 13.80
C LYS A 40 -5.76 -2.36 13.82
N LEU A 41 -5.19 -1.88 14.94
CA LEU A 41 -3.75 -1.59 15.05
C LEU A 41 -2.86 -2.80 14.74
N TRP A 42 -3.33 -4.01 15.07
CA TRP A 42 -2.59 -5.24 14.79
C TRP A 42 -2.23 -5.39 13.30
N ALA A 43 -3.06 -4.85 12.39
CA ALA A 43 -2.85 -4.97 10.95
C ALA A 43 -1.66 -4.15 10.43
N TRP A 44 -1.17 -3.18 11.21
CA TRP A 44 0.07 -2.48 10.89
C TRP A 44 1.28 -3.40 10.88
N ILE A 45 1.28 -4.46 11.70
CA ILE A 45 2.37 -5.43 11.76
C ILE A 45 2.54 -6.12 10.40
N PRO A 46 1.55 -6.87 9.85
CA PRO A 46 1.71 -7.48 8.54
C PRO A 46 1.88 -6.44 7.42
N ALA A 47 1.25 -5.26 7.50
CA ALA A 47 1.43 -4.21 6.48
C ALA A 47 2.88 -3.70 6.41
N LEU A 48 3.51 -3.43 7.56
CA LEU A 48 4.92 -3.04 7.64
C LEU A 48 5.85 -4.19 7.28
N SER A 49 5.53 -5.42 7.69
CA SER A 49 6.29 -6.61 7.31
C SER A 49 6.35 -6.76 5.79
N VAL A 50 5.23 -6.57 5.07
CA VAL A 50 5.23 -6.56 3.59
C VAL A 50 6.21 -5.52 3.07
N GLY A 51 6.10 -4.25 3.48
CA GLY A 51 6.98 -3.19 2.98
C GLY A 51 8.47 -3.44 3.27
N ILE A 52 8.80 -3.84 4.49
CA ILE A 52 10.19 -4.06 4.93
C ILE A 52 10.78 -5.30 4.25
N ILE A 53 10.11 -6.45 4.33
CA ILE A 53 10.62 -7.71 3.76
C ILE A 53 10.77 -7.56 2.26
N PHE A 54 9.79 -6.95 1.59
CA PHE A 54 9.83 -6.81 0.15
C PHE A 54 11.01 -5.97 -0.34
N VAL A 55 11.30 -4.86 0.35
CA VAL A 55 12.47 -4.02 0.05
C VAL A 55 13.78 -4.72 0.39
N LEU A 56 13.83 -5.54 1.45
CA LEU A 56 15.02 -6.30 1.81
C LEU A 56 15.33 -7.40 0.79
N VAL A 57 14.32 -8.13 0.31
CA VAL A 57 14.47 -9.20 -0.68
C VAL A 57 14.87 -8.64 -2.05
N ILE A 58 14.39 -7.45 -2.41
CA ILE A 58 14.52 -6.86 -3.74
C ILE A 58 15.34 -5.57 -3.70
N ARG A 59 16.35 -5.58 -2.83
CA ARG A 59 17.19 -4.42 -2.48
C ARG A 59 17.77 -3.69 -3.70
N ASP A 60 18.28 -4.45 -4.66
CA ASP A 60 19.00 -3.88 -5.80
C ASP A 60 18.07 -3.07 -6.71
N MET A 61 16.81 -3.52 -6.85
CA MET A 61 15.81 -2.84 -7.66
C MET A 61 15.32 -1.56 -6.98
N TYR A 62 15.14 -1.59 -5.65
CA TYR A 62 14.70 -0.46 -4.83
C TYR A 62 15.85 0.42 -4.31
N SER A 63 17.02 0.34 -4.93
CA SER A 63 18.20 1.12 -4.55
C SER A 63 18.04 2.63 -4.84
N SER A 64 17.16 3.00 -5.78
CA SER A 64 16.96 4.38 -6.20
C SER A 64 15.57 4.65 -6.81
N TYR A 65 15.13 5.90 -6.64
CA TYR A 65 14.03 6.53 -7.35
C TYR A 65 14.46 7.92 -7.79
N ASN A 66 13.79 8.48 -8.79
CA ASN A 66 14.11 9.82 -9.29
C ASN A 66 13.65 10.96 -8.37
N VAL A 67 12.51 10.81 -7.68
CA VAL A 67 11.89 11.87 -6.85
C VAL A 67 12.03 11.65 -5.35
N PHE A 68 12.29 10.42 -4.92
CA PHE A 68 12.53 10.10 -3.51
C PHE A 68 14.02 10.06 -3.23
N THR A 69 14.41 10.59 -2.08
CA THR A 69 15.82 10.80 -1.73
C THR A 69 16.21 10.14 -0.40
N LEU A 70 15.25 9.92 0.51
CA LEU A 70 15.56 9.39 1.84
C LEU A 70 15.90 7.90 1.79
N LYS A 71 17.05 7.56 2.38
CA LYS A 71 17.56 6.19 2.50
C LYS A 71 17.83 5.83 3.95
N ILE A 72 17.56 4.58 4.32
CA ILE A 72 17.98 3.95 5.57
C ILE A 72 18.91 2.80 5.23
N ARG A 73 20.19 2.87 5.66
CA ARG A 73 21.23 1.85 5.36
C ARG A 73 21.34 1.52 3.85
N GLY A 74 21.16 2.53 3.00
CA GLY A 74 21.22 2.40 1.55
C GLY A 74 19.95 1.88 0.87
N LEU A 75 18.88 1.60 1.63
CA LEU A 75 17.57 1.23 1.10
C LEU A 75 16.64 2.44 1.09
N MET A 76 15.86 2.59 0.02
CA MET A 76 14.87 3.66 -0.08
C MET A 76 13.77 3.49 0.96
N LEU A 77 13.48 4.56 1.71
CA LEU A 77 12.42 4.55 2.72
C LEU A 77 11.02 4.51 2.07
N PHE A 78 10.87 5.16 0.92
CA PHE A 78 9.61 5.26 0.19
C PHE A 78 8.86 3.92 0.04
N PRO A 79 9.41 2.88 -0.60
CA PRO A 79 8.67 1.64 -0.83
C PRO A 79 8.26 0.95 0.48
N MET A 80 9.06 1.05 1.55
CA MET A 80 8.70 0.48 2.86
C MET A 80 7.43 1.12 3.41
N LEU A 81 7.34 2.44 3.33
CA LEU A 81 6.19 3.20 3.83
C LEU A 81 5.00 3.14 2.88
N ALA A 82 5.23 3.20 1.57
CA ALA A 82 4.17 3.20 0.56
C ALA A 82 3.35 1.90 0.59
N TRP A 83 4.03 0.75 0.76
CA TRP A 83 3.33 -0.53 0.94
C TRP A 83 2.44 -0.52 2.19
N ALA A 84 3.00 -0.16 3.34
CA ALA A 84 2.22 -0.13 4.59
C ALA A 84 1.06 0.87 4.51
N LEU A 85 1.32 2.06 3.96
CA LEU A 85 0.33 3.12 3.74
C LEU A 85 -0.83 2.61 2.88
N MET A 86 -0.54 2.05 1.70
CA MET A 86 -1.55 1.61 0.75
C MET A 86 -2.40 0.47 1.32
N LEU A 87 -1.77 -0.52 1.98
CA LEU A 87 -2.47 -1.65 2.58
C LEU A 87 -3.38 -1.21 3.74
N MET A 88 -2.88 -0.34 4.61
CA MET A 88 -3.66 0.18 5.73
C MET A 88 -4.75 1.15 5.27
N PHE A 89 -4.49 1.99 4.26
CA PHE A 89 -5.51 2.82 3.64
C PHE A 89 -6.63 1.94 3.07
N TRP A 90 -6.28 0.87 2.36
CA TRP A 90 -7.27 -0.07 1.85
C TRP A 90 -8.13 -0.66 2.98
N TYR A 91 -7.50 -1.18 4.03
CA TYR A 91 -8.21 -1.82 5.14
C TYR A 91 -9.10 -0.86 5.95
N LEU A 92 -8.64 0.38 6.16
CA LEU A 92 -9.35 1.34 7.01
C LEU A 92 -10.41 2.12 6.23
N VAL A 93 -10.15 2.42 4.96
CA VAL A 93 -10.98 3.32 4.16
C VAL A 93 -11.81 2.54 3.15
N VAL A 94 -11.19 1.69 2.35
CA VAL A 94 -11.87 1.09 1.20
C VAL A 94 -12.68 -0.15 1.58
N GLU A 95 -12.05 -1.07 2.32
CA GLU A 95 -12.64 -2.35 2.71
C GLU A 95 -14.00 -2.24 3.43
N PRO A 96 -14.24 -1.26 4.35
CA PRO A 96 -15.51 -1.14 5.04
C PRO A 96 -16.72 -0.89 4.13
N TYR A 97 -16.53 -0.38 2.91
CA TYR A 97 -17.62 -0.17 1.97
C TYR A 97 -18.09 -1.47 1.27
N PHE A 98 -17.32 -2.56 1.39
CA PHE A 98 -17.61 -3.84 0.73
C PHE A 98 -18.01 -4.90 1.74
N HIS A 99 -19.32 -4.96 2.01
CA HIS A 99 -19.88 -5.91 2.95
C HIS A 99 -20.07 -7.30 2.33
N HIS A 100 -19.51 -8.31 2.99
CA HIS A 100 -19.74 -9.72 2.64
C HIS A 100 -19.93 -10.57 3.90
N ASP A 101 -20.85 -11.53 3.82
CA ASP A 101 -21.10 -12.48 4.90
C ASP A 101 -20.02 -13.55 5.02
N LYS A 102 -19.47 -13.97 3.87
CA LYS A 102 -18.46 -15.02 3.78
C LYS A 102 -17.08 -14.41 3.62
N TRP A 103 -16.14 -14.82 4.48
CA TRP A 103 -14.77 -14.30 4.50
C TRP A 103 -14.05 -14.43 3.16
N TRP A 104 -14.22 -15.56 2.45
CA TRP A 104 -13.58 -15.79 1.15
C TRP A 104 -14.15 -14.88 0.06
N ARG A 105 -15.43 -14.50 0.13
CA ARG A 105 -16.02 -13.50 -0.79
C ARG A 105 -15.47 -12.11 -0.51
N LYS A 106 -15.32 -11.77 0.78
CA LYS A 106 -14.65 -10.53 1.22
C LYS A 106 -13.23 -10.46 0.66
N TRP A 107 -12.48 -11.55 0.81
CA TRP A 107 -11.11 -11.68 0.31
C TRP A 107 -11.05 -11.50 -1.20
N LEU A 108 -11.77 -12.31 -1.99
CA LEU A 108 -11.72 -12.24 -3.46
C LEU A 108 -12.13 -10.88 -4.00
N THR A 109 -13.21 -10.29 -3.47
CA THR A 109 -13.71 -9.00 -3.94
C THR A 109 -12.71 -7.88 -3.63
N ASN A 110 -12.23 -7.81 -2.38
CA ASN A 110 -11.25 -6.80 -1.99
C ASN A 110 -9.89 -7.01 -2.69
N ALA A 111 -9.47 -8.25 -2.91
CA ALA A 111 -8.26 -8.56 -3.66
C ALA A 111 -8.36 -8.05 -5.10
N ALA A 112 -9.46 -8.34 -5.81
CA ALA A 112 -9.67 -7.87 -7.17
C ALA A 112 -9.70 -6.34 -7.26
N LEU A 113 -10.42 -5.70 -6.33
CA LEU A 113 -10.49 -4.24 -6.24
C LEU A 113 -9.14 -3.61 -5.90
N PHE A 114 -8.36 -4.23 -5.02
CA PHE A 114 -7.01 -3.77 -4.68
C PHE A 114 -6.08 -3.85 -5.87
N CYS A 115 -6.12 -4.95 -6.64
CA CYS A 115 -5.33 -5.08 -7.87
C CYS A 115 -5.68 -3.97 -8.87
N ALA A 116 -6.97 -3.69 -9.07
CA ALA A 116 -7.41 -2.59 -9.92
C ALA A 116 -6.93 -1.22 -9.39
N GLY A 117 -7.05 -1.00 -8.07
CA GLY A 117 -6.58 0.20 -7.41
C GLY A 117 -5.06 0.40 -7.54
N LEU A 118 -4.28 -0.68 -7.42
CA LEU A 118 -2.83 -0.65 -7.60
C LEU A 118 -2.46 -0.22 -9.03
N ILE A 119 -3.16 -0.72 -10.05
CA ILE A 119 -2.97 -0.28 -11.44
C ILE A 119 -3.25 1.22 -11.56
N VAL A 120 -4.33 1.72 -10.96
CA VAL A 120 -4.64 3.16 -10.96
C VAL A 120 -3.55 3.97 -10.26
N PHE A 121 -3.05 3.52 -9.11
CA PHE A 121 -1.97 4.19 -8.38
C PHE A 121 -0.66 4.20 -9.17
N GLU A 122 -0.36 3.16 -9.93
CA GLU A 122 0.81 3.11 -10.81
C GLU A 122 0.66 4.07 -12.00
N ILE A 123 -0.51 4.16 -12.61
CA ILE A 123 -0.78 5.15 -13.65
C ILE A 123 -0.60 6.56 -13.10
N ILE A 124 -1.17 6.87 -11.93
CA ILE A 124 -1.01 8.18 -11.30
C ILE A 124 0.45 8.43 -10.92
N GLY A 125 1.09 7.46 -10.27
CA GLY A 125 2.48 7.56 -9.84
C GLY A 125 3.41 7.85 -11.02
N TYR A 126 3.27 7.08 -12.10
CA TYR A 126 4.18 7.13 -13.23
C TYR A 126 3.88 8.29 -14.18
N HIS A 127 2.63 8.46 -14.61
CA HIS A 127 2.26 9.44 -15.65
C HIS A 127 1.89 10.82 -15.11
N VAL A 128 1.38 10.91 -13.88
CA VAL A 128 0.97 12.19 -13.29
C VAL A 128 2.04 12.73 -12.34
N LEU A 129 2.55 11.87 -11.44
CA LEU A 129 3.51 12.27 -10.42
C LEU A 129 4.97 12.07 -10.85
N GLY A 130 5.22 11.44 -12.00
CA GLY A 130 6.56 11.22 -12.52
C GLY A 130 7.45 10.34 -11.65
N VAL A 131 6.88 9.51 -10.77
CA VAL A 131 7.63 8.57 -9.92
C VAL A 131 8.17 7.44 -10.79
N ARG A 132 9.50 7.30 -10.83
CA ARG A 132 10.17 6.26 -11.61
C ARG A 132 11.17 5.50 -10.75
N LEU A 133 11.07 4.17 -10.81
CA LEU A 133 12.06 3.27 -10.21
C LEU A 133 13.36 3.37 -11.01
N GLY A 134 14.49 3.63 -10.34
CA GLY A 134 15.76 3.82 -11.02
C GLY A 134 16.21 2.59 -11.81
N ALA A 135 16.07 1.40 -11.22
CA ALA A 135 16.34 0.13 -11.91
C ALA A 135 15.28 -0.22 -12.97
N GLY A 136 14.14 0.48 -12.98
CA GLY A 136 13.03 0.17 -13.87
C GLY A 136 13.28 0.54 -15.33
N SER A 137 14.15 1.52 -15.60
CA SER A 137 14.40 2.00 -16.97
C SER A 137 14.97 0.95 -17.92
N THR A 138 15.47 -0.17 -17.40
CA THR A 138 15.97 -1.31 -18.19
C THR A 138 14.87 -2.30 -18.58
N TYR A 139 13.67 -2.17 -18.01
CA TYR A 139 12.54 -3.06 -18.26
C TYR A 139 11.44 -2.33 -19.05
N PRO A 140 10.89 -2.96 -20.11
CA PRO A 140 9.74 -2.40 -20.79
C PRO A 140 8.53 -2.37 -19.86
N GLY A 141 7.74 -1.31 -19.97
CA GLY A 141 6.46 -1.20 -19.27
C GLY A 141 5.41 -2.11 -19.89
N TRP A 142 4.25 -2.18 -19.24
CA TRP A 142 3.11 -2.90 -19.80
C TRP A 142 2.68 -2.32 -21.15
N PRO A 143 2.26 -3.17 -22.11
CA PRO A 143 1.68 -2.69 -23.35
C PRO A 143 0.50 -1.76 -23.07
N VAL A 144 0.39 -0.67 -23.84
CA VAL A 144 -0.65 0.37 -23.74
C VAL A 144 -0.54 1.28 -22.51
N LEU A 145 -0.38 0.71 -21.31
CA LEU A 145 -0.39 1.50 -20.07
C LEU A 145 0.96 2.12 -19.72
N ASP A 146 2.07 1.55 -20.18
CA ASP A 146 3.45 2.01 -19.88
C ASP A 146 3.68 2.22 -18.37
N ILE A 147 3.32 1.20 -17.60
CA ILE A 147 3.51 1.13 -16.14
C ILE A 147 4.25 -0.16 -15.77
N PHE A 148 4.63 -0.34 -14.50
CA PHE A 148 5.32 -1.53 -14.00
C PHE A 148 6.62 -1.86 -14.76
N HIS A 149 7.49 -0.86 -14.87
CA HIS A 149 8.85 -1.02 -15.37
C HIS A 149 9.71 -1.82 -14.37
N ALA A 150 9.54 -3.14 -14.37
CA ALA A 150 10.22 -4.08 -13.48
C ALA A 150 10.14 -5.51 -14.07
N PRO A 151 10.96 -6.48 -13.61
CA PRO A 151 10.82 -7.88 -13.98
C PRO A 151 9.42 -8.44 -13.66
N TRP A 152 8.94 -9.35 -14.49
CA TRP A 152 7.60 -9.95 -14.34
C TRP A 152 7.35 -10.55 -12.94
N TRP A 153 8.37 -11.15 -12.31
CA TRP A 153 8.23 -11.75 -10.98
C TRP A 153 7.98 -10.70 -9.89
N MET A 154 8.56 -9.50 -10.04
CA MET A 154 8.36 -8.39 -9.11
C MET A 154 6.97 -7.81 -9.27
N GLN A 155 6.49 -7.70 -10.52
CA GLN A 155 5.12 -7.29 -10.82
C GLN A 155 4.10 -8.26 -10.19
N VAL A 156 4.29 -9.57 -10.38
CA VAL A 156 3.45 -10.60 -9.73
C VAL A 156 3.46 -10.45 -8.21
N ALA A 157 4.65 -10.21 -7.63
CA ALA A 157 4.78 -10.06 -6.19
C ALA A 157 4.08 -8.80 -5.65
N TYR A 158 4.02 -7.70 -6.41
CA TYR A 158 3.24 -6.53 -6.03
C TYR A 158 1.76 -6.86 -5.81
N PHE A 159 1.15 -7.58 -6.75
CA PHE A 159 -0.25 -8.00 -6.61
C PHE A 159 -0.40 -9.02 -5.48
N PHE A 160 0.50 -10.01 -5.42
CA PHE A 160 0.45 -11.06 -4.40
C PHE A 160 0.51 -10.49 -2.97
N ASN A 161 1.36 -9.49 -2.71
CA ASN A 161 1.47 -8.82 -1.42
C ASN A 161 0.13 -8.26 -0.94
N GLY A 162 -0.60 -7.58 -1.82
CA GLY A 162 -1.94 -7.07 -1.54
C GLY A 162 -2.95 -8.18 -1.29
N ILE A 163 -2.99 -9.17 -2.18
CA ILE A 163 -3.89 -10.33 -2.07
C ILE A 163 -3.68 -11.07 -0.74
N ALA A 164 -2.42 -11.30 -0.36
CA ALA A 164 -2.06 -11.99 0.87
C ALA A 164 -2.48 -11.19 2.11
N PHE A 165 -2.16 -9.90 2.16
CA PHE A 165 -2.56 -9.02 3.27
C PHE A 165 -4.09 -8.99 3.45
N ILE A 166 -4.85 -8.81 2.37
CA ILE A 166 -6.31 -8.80 2.41
C ILE A 166 -6.85 -10.16 2.87
N GLY A 167 -6.22 -11.26 2.46
CA GLY A 167 -6.54 -12.60 2.94
C GLY A 167 -6.37 -12.74 4.45
N VAL A 168 -5.26 -12.26 5.00
CA VAL A 168 -4.99 -12.24 6.45
C VAL A 168 -6.07 -11.47 7.19
N VAL A 169 -6.37 -10.25 6.74
CA VAL A 169 -7.40 -9.39 7.35
C VAL A 169 -8.78 -10.04 7.30
N ALA A 170 -9.20 -10.53 6.14
CA ALA A 170 -10.51 -11.17 5.98
C ALA A 170 -10.64 -12.42 6.87
N PHE A 171 -9.56 -13.18 7.03
CA PHE A 171 -9.52 -14.36 7.88
C PHE A 171 -9.62 -14.00 9.38
N VAL A 172 -8.82 -13.03 9.84
CA VAL A 172 -8.84 -12.56 11.24
C VAL A 172 -10.21 -11.99 11.61
N ASP A 173 -10.80 -11.15 10.75
CA ASP A 173 -12.15 -10.60 10.95
C ASP A 173 -13.19 -11.72 11.12
N ASN A 174 -13.09 -12.80 10.34
CA ASN A 174 -13.98 -13.95 10.46
C ASN A 174 -13.80 -14.70 11.78
N ILE A 175 -12.56 -14.84 12.28
CA ILE A 175 -12.30 -15.40 13.61
C ILE A 175 -12.95 -14.53 14.69
N LEU A 176 -12.74 -13.21 14.62
CA LEU A 176 -13.28 -12.27 15.61
C LEU A 176 -14.81 -12.28 15.63
N ARG A 177 -15.47 -12.25 14.45
CA ARG A 177 -16.94 -12.35 14.34
C ARG A 177 -17.50 -13.65 14.89
N ARG A 178 -16.78 -14.77 14.74
CA ARG A 178 -17.21 -16.07 15.30
C ARG A 178 -17.10 -16.11 16.82
N ARG A 179 -16.14 -15.39 17.41
CA ARG A 179 -16.00 -15.29 18.87
C ARG A 179 -17.14 -14.48 19.49
N THR A 180 -17.50 -13.35 18.90
CA THR A 180 -18.59 -12.48 19.42
C THR A 180 -19.99 -13.07 19.28
N ARG A 181 -20.22 -14.01 18.36
CA ARG A 181 -21.51 -14.73 18.23
C ARG A 181 -21.70 -15.85 19.25
N LYS A 182 -20.64 -16.24 19.97
CA LYS A 182 -20.67 -17.33 20.96
C LYS A 182 -20.77 -16.83 22.41
N SER A 183 -20.60 -15.52 22.64
CA SER A 183 -20.82 -14.84 23.92
C SER A 183 -22.24 -14.32 24.01
#